data_AF-V5GWL4-F1
#
_entry.id   AF-V5GWL4-F1
#
_cell.length_a   1.000
_cell.length_b   1.000
_cell.length_c   1.000
_cell.angle_alpha   90.00
_cell.angle_beta   90.00
_cell.angle_gamma   90.00
#
_symmetry.space_group_name_H-M   'P 1'
#
loop_
_entity.id
_entity.type
_entity.pdbx_description
1 polymer ?
#
loop_
_entity_poly.entity_id
_entity_poly.type
_entity_poly.pdbx_seq_one_letter_code
_entity_poly.pdbx_strand_id
1 'polypeptide(L)'
;MSLARDLGLSVVGVSFHVGSGCNEPAAFRRAIAASAAIFRLAQQLGFMNMYLLNIGGGFPGNKNTSLDKIADIVNDALNEWFPPNNTRIV
;
A
#
# COMPACT_ATOMS: atom_id res chain seq x y z
N MET A 1 -1.44 14.99 6.16
CA MET A 1 -1.68 15.53 4.80
C MET A 1 -1.83 17.06 4.81
N SER A 2 -2.62 17.67 5.71
CA SER A 2 -2.79 19.14 5.75
C SER A 2 -1.48 19.91 5.90
N LEU A 3 -0.59 19.48 6.81
CA LEU A 3 0.74 20.11 6.94
C LEU A 3 1.57 20.04 5.65
N ALA A 4 1.52 18.92 4.92
CA ALA A 4 2.23 18.80 3.64
C ALA A 4 1.70 19.80 2.60
N ARG A 5 0.39 20.05 2.61
CA ARG A 5 -0.25 21.04 1.73
C ARG A 5 0.16 22.45 2.13
N ASP A 6 0.11 22.76 3.42
CA ASP A 6 0.44 24.08 3.96
C ASP A 6 1.93 24.43 3.74
N LEU A 7 2.79 23.41 3.68
CA LEU A 7 4.21 23.53 3.32
C LEU A 7 4.49 23.49 1.80
N GLY A 8 3.48 23.34 0.95
CA GLY A 8 3.64 23.27 -0.51
C GLY A 8 4.39 22.02 -1.01
N LEU A 9 4.36 20.92 -0.25
CA LEU A 9 5.05 19.68 -0.62
C LEU A 9 4.26 18.90 -1.67
N SER A 10 4.99 18.15 -2.51
CA SER A 10 4.40 17.18 -3.43
C SER A 10 4.28 15.82 -2.75
N VAL A 11 3.05 15.34 -2.56
CA VAL A 11 2.77 13.99 -2.07
C VAL A 11 2.38 13.12 -3.27
N VAL A 12 3.11 12.03 -3.47
CA VAL A 12 2.97 11.17 -4.67
C VAL A 12 2.42 9.78 -4.37
N GLY A 13 2.29 9.42 -3.09
CA GLY A 13 2.00 8.04 -2.74
C GLY A 13 1.96 7.73 -1.26
N VAL A 14 1.82 6.43 -0.98
CA VAL A 14 1.80 5.86 0.37
C VAL A 14 2.79 4.70 0.43
N SER A 15 3.46 4.56 1.57
CA SER A 15 4.27 3.38 1.89
C SER A 15 3.80 2.78 3.20
N PHE A 16 3.83 1.46 3.31
CA PHE A 16 3.60 0.74 4.56
C PHE A 16 4.60 -0.40 4.75
N HIS A 17 4.67 -0.92 5.97
CA HIS A 17 5.45 -2.12 6.29
C HIS A 17 4.68 -2.91 7.36
N VAL A 18 4.33 -4.18 7.08
CA VAL A 18 3.54 -5.01 8.00
C VAL A 18 4.35 -5.58 9.17
N GLY A 19 5.68 -5.47 9.11
CA GLY A 19 6.62 -5.96 10.11
C GLY A 19 7.32 -7.26 9.68
N SER A 20 8.60 -7.37 10.01
CA SER A 20 9.38 -8.59 9.82
C SER A 20 8.81 -9.74 10.66
N GLY A 21 8.50 -10.88 10.02
CA GLY A 21 7.92 -12.03 10.71
C GLY A 21 6.44 -11.88 11.03
N CYS A 22 5.72 -11.02 10.29
CA CYS A 22 4.27 -10.96 10.37
C CYS A 22 3.67 -12.33 9.99
N ASN A 23 3.18 -13.06 10.97
CA ASN A 23 2.52 -14.35 10.78
C ASN A 23 1.05 -14.22 10.35
N GLU A 24 0.62 -13.02 10.00
CA GLU A 24 -0.76 -12.71 9.63
C GLU A 24 -0.83 -12.14 8.20
N PRO A 25 -1.00 -12.98 7.17
CA PRO A 25 -1.10 -12.53 5.77
C PRO A 25 -2.19 -11.48 5.53
N ALA A 26 -3.28 -11.52 6.30
CA ALA A 26 -4.37 -10.54 6.23
C ALA A 26 -3.93 -9.10 6.58
N ALA A 27 -2.79 -8.91 7.25
CA ALA A 27 -2.23 -7.59 7.52
C ALA A 27 -1.93 -6.82 6.23
N PHE A 28 -1.44 -7.49 5.17
CA PHE A 28 -1.22 -6.86 3.87
C PHE A 28 -2.52 -6.31 3.27
N ARG A 29 -3.60 -7.11 3.28
CA ARG A 29 -4.92 -6.67 2.76
C ARG A 29 -5.42 -5.42 3.49
N ARG A 30 -5.33 -5.39 4.83
CA ARG A 30 -5.75 -4.23 5.63
C ARG A 30 -4.88 -3.01 5.34
N ALA A 31 -3.57 -3.19 5.19
CA ALA A 31 -2.65 -2.10 4.86
C ALA A 31 -2.94 -1.51 3.48
N ILE A 32 -3.17 -2.36 2.46
CA ILE A 32 -3.53 -1.93 1.10
C ILE A 32 -4.85 -1.15 1.12
N ALA A 33 -5.89 -1.65 1.80
CA ALA A 33 -7.16 -0.94 1.92
C ALA A 33 -7.02 0.42 2.63
N ALA A 34 -6.21 0.48 3.69
CA ALA A 34 -5.91 1.73 4.38
C ALA A 34 -5.14 2.71 3.47
N SER A 35 -4.20 2.24 2.66
CA SER A 35 -3.51 3.05 1.67
C SER A 35 -4.48 3.64 0.65
N ALA A 36 -5.46 2.88 0.16
CA ALA A 36 -6.48 3.39 -0.76
C ALA A 36 -7.34 4.50 -0.12
N ALA A 37 -7.69 4.36 1.16
CA ALA A 37 -8.38 5.41 1.90
C ALA A 37 -7.52 6.69 2.02
N ILE A 38 -6.21 6.55 2.23
CA ILE A 38 -5.27 7.68 2.27
C ILE A 38 -5.13 8.34 0.89
N PHE A 39 -5.10 7.56 -0.20
CA PHE A 39 -5.11 8.10 -1.57
C PHE A 39 -6.33 9.00 -1.80
N ARG A 40 -7.53 8.54 -1.42
CA ARG A 40 -8.77 9.32 -1.55
C ARG A 40 -8.74 10.59 -0.71
N LEU A 41 -8.24 10.50 0.52
CA LEU A 41 -8.07 11.67 1.40
C LEU A 41 -7.07 12.67 0.81
N ALA A 42 -5.97 12.20 0.21
CA ALA A 42 -4.98 13.05 -0.42
C ALA A 42 -5.60 13.85 -1.59
N GLN A 43 -6.39 13.17 -2.44
CA GLN A 43 -7.11 13.81 -3.54
C GLN A 43 -8.10 14.87 -3.04
N GLN A 44 -8.85 14.60 -1.98
CA GLN A 44 -9.75 15.57 -1.35
C GLN A 44 -9.02 16.82 -0.80
N LEU A 45 -7.73 16.69 -0.48
CA LEU A 45 -6.88 17.78 0.01
C LEU A 45 -6.10 18.50 -1.12
N GLY A 46 -6.32 18.12 -2.37
CA GLY A 46 -5.71 18.74 -3.55
C GLY A 46 -4.47 18.02 -4.10
N PHE A 47 -4.07 16.88 -3.52
CA PHE A 47 -2.98 16.05 -4.04
C PHE A 47 -3.48 15.15 -5.17
N MET A 48 -3.56 15.71 -6.37
CA MET A 48 -4.10 14.99 -7.54
C MET A 48 -3.12 13.98 -8.15
N ASN A 49 -1.81 14.14 -7.90
CA ASN A 49 -0.75 13.31 -8.48
C ASN A 49 -0.30 12.15 -7.59
N MET A 50 -1.26 11.39 -7.06
CA MET A 50 -0.99 10.18 -6.27
C MET A 50 -0.87 8.97 -7.22
N TYR A 51 0.34 8.45 -7.42
CA TYR A 51 0.61 7.37 -8.38
C TYR A 51 1.49 6.24 -7.81
N LEU A 52 1.96 6.32 -6.57
CA LEU A 52 2.93 5.37 -6.00
C LEU A 52 2.37 4.67 -4.76
N LEU A 53 2.32 3.33 -4.78
CA LEU A 53 2.11 2.51 -3.59
C LEU A 53 3.35 1.66 -3.35
N ASN A 54 3.94 1.79 -2.16
CA ASN A 54 4.99 0.90 -1.71
C ASN A 54 4.42 -0.05 -0.65
N ILE A 55 4.43 -1.36 -0.93
CA ILE A 55 3.85 -2.38 -0.04
C ILE A 55 4.85 -2.89 1.01
N GLY A 56 6.07 -2.37 0.98
CA GLY A 56 7.13 -2.66 1.91
C GLY A 56 7.59 -4.11 1.87
N GLY A 57 7.71 -4.69 3.06
CA GLY A 57 8.26 -6.03 3.24
C GLY A 57 7.60 -6.72 4.43
N GLY A 58 8.27 -7.75 4.97
CA GLY A 58 7.68 -8.67 5.94
C GLY A 58 7.34 -10.03 5.33
N PHE A 59 7.60 -10.21 4.03
CA PHE A 59 7.56 -11.49 3.36
C PHE A 59 8.51 -12.48 4.03
N PRO A 60 8.10 -13.74 4.24
CA PRO A 60 8.90 -14.70 4.94
C PRO A 60 10.04 -15.21 4.04
N GLY A 61 11.23 -15.40 4.63
CA GLY A 61 12.43 -15.88 3.95
C GLY A 61 12.91 -17.27 4.39
N ASN A 62 12.16 -17.95 5.25
CA ASN A 62 12.49 -19.27 5.79
C ASN A 62 11.82 -20.40 4.99
N LYS A 63 12.41 -21.60 5.05
CA LYS A 63 11.77 -22.82 4.51
C LYS A 63 10.51 -23.12 5.34
N ASN A 64 9.44 -23.57 4.70
CA ASN A 64 8.12 -23.92 5.29
C ASN A 64 7.14 -22.76 5.55
N THR A 65 7.38 -21.57 5.00
CA THR A 65 6.34 -20.53 4.87
C THR A 65 5.89 -20.43 3.41
N SER A 66 4.61 -20.15 3.20
CA SER A 66 4.05 -20.03 1.85
C SER A 66 4.01 -18.57 1.45
N LEU A 67 5.06 -18.13 0.73
CA LEU A 67 5.06 -16.83 0.04
C LEU A 67 3.87 -16.72 -0.91
N ASP A 68 3.50 -17.81 -1.57
CA ASP A 68 2.38 -17.88 -2.52
C ASP A 68 1.06 -17.42 -1.89
N LYS A 69 0.74 -17.88 -0.68
CA LYS A 69 -0.47 -17.42 0.04
C LYS A 69 -0.49 -15.92 0.30
N ILE A 70 0.67 -15.34 0.58
CA ILE A 70 0.78 -13.89 0.79
C ILE A 70 0.65 -13.17 -0.55
N ALA A 71 1.28 -13.69 -1.60
CA ALA A 71 1.17 -13.14 -2.95
C ALA A 71 -0.28 -13.13 -3.45
N ASP A 72 -1.03 -14.22 -3.25
CA ASP A 72 -2.46 -14.30 -3.61
C ASP A 72 -3.27 -13.20 -2.90
N ILE A 73 -3.11 -13.09 -1.57
CA ILE A 73 -3.82 -12.06 -0.76
C ILE A 73 -3.44 -10.65 -1.20
N VAL A 74 -2.16 -10.40 -1.48
CA VAL A 74 -1.67 -9.10 -1.96
C VAL A 74 -2.26 -8.79 -3.33
N ASN A 75 -2.20 -9.73 -4.28
CA ASN A 75 -2.72 -9.54 -5.63
C ASN A 75 -4.23 -9.31 -5.62
N ASP A 76 -4.99 -10.07 -4.84
CA ASP A 76 -6.44 -9.87 -4.67
C ASP A 76 -6.76 -8.48 -4.12
N ALA A 77 -6.03 -8.04 -3.10
CA ALA A 77 -6.21 -6.72 -2.51
C ALA A 77 -5.80 -5.59 -3.48
N LEU A 78 -4.72 -5.77 -4.24
CA LEU A 78 -4.30 -4.80 -5.26
C LEU A 78 -5.33 -4.70 -6.39
N ASN A 79 -5.87 -5.82 -6.88
CA ASN A 79 -6.92 -5.81 -7.89
C ASN A 79 -8.19 -5.11 -7.42
N GLU A 80 -8.54 -5.25 -6.14
CA GLU A 80 -9.70 -4.59 -5.54
C GLU A 80 -9.51 -3.08 -5.35
N TRP A 81 -8.35 -2.66 -4.83
CA TRP A 81 -8.13 -1.29 -4.35
C TRP A 81 -7.27 -0.41 -5.27
N PHE A 82 -6.40 -1.01 -6.08
CA PHE A 82 -5.44 -0.35 -6.98
C PHE A 82 -5.42 -1.04 -8.36
N PRO A 83 -6.53 -1.01 -9.12
CA PRO A 83 -6.63 -1.71 -10.39
C PRO A 83 -5.58 -1.22 -11.42
N PRO A 84 -5.22 -2.04 -12.43
CA PRO A 84 -3.99 -1.90 -13.25
C PRO A 84 -3.92 -0.71 -14.21
N ASN A 85 -4.19 0.52 -13.79
CA ASN A 85 -4.38 1.62 -14.74
C ASN A 85 -3.55 2.87 -14.42
N ASN A 86 -3.22 3.14 -13.15
CA ASN A 86 -2.62 4.43 -12.77
C ASN A 86 -1.71 4.41 -11.51
N THR A 87 -1.43 3.24 -10.94
CA THR A 87 -0.61 3.15 -9.72
C THR A 87 0.59 2.24 -9.94
N ARG A 88 1.78 2.78 -9.72
CA ARG A 88 3.02 2.03 -9.65
C ARG A 88 3.10 1.35 -8.28
N ILE A 89 3.16 0.03 -8.27
CA ILE A 89 3.36 -0.79 -7.07
C ILE A 89 4.85 -1.11 -6.94
N VAL A 90 5.41 -0.92 -5.74
CA VAL A 90 6.83 -1.22 -5.40
C VAL A 90 6.94 -1.96 -4.09
#